data_AF-A0A2G4GF00-F1
#
_entry.id   AF-A0A2G4GF00-F1
#
_cell.length_a   1.000
_cell.length_b   1.000
_cell.length_c   1.000
_cell.angle_alpha   90.00
_cell.angle_beta   90.00
_cell.angle_gamma   90.00
#
_symmetry.space_group_name_H-M   'P 1'
#
loop_
_entity.id
_entity.type
_entity.pdbx_description
1 polymer ?
#
loop_
_entity_poly.entity_id
_entity_poly.type
_entity_poly.pdbx_seq_one_letter_code
_entity_poly.pdbx_strand_id
1 'polypeptide(L)'
;MRLDKIIARSRIIDLRSHDLEGALQELLAVCVGSFSDLKPEALLKGLLARESTMTTYLGLGVALPHVRVKMSRRYILAIGRSRVGIRHDGALADERVHLIVMLIAGEKARDYLQVLASIARQVKEKELVDRLVASSDLDALHEQLVGGFGGIRPVQAQQNRVNRLMFREAERVARGADCGAIMVFGDTFVGGIERGAIESKLKTILVTRNPIEPGEDERAFAETIQVRSFSNQRMAQLRSAILVALTRGVISFTDRICCLDGMTGSNQFDTLVVVDIEREFQTLLAGQTSDLLPEDVKPEVLERVIAVATELAVEGREGRPVGCLFVVGDNEKVASFIKPLVLNPFFGYKEEERNILNPFMDETVKEFSSIDGAFIIRGDGVVESAGSLIQATDSDYSLPSGLGSRHAAAAAISVVSNCISIVVSSSTSQVSLFRRGVMLPLTEKRR
;
A
#
# COMPACT_ATOMS: atom_id res chain seq x y z
N MET A 1 -7.61 -10.24 2.70
CA MET A 1 -8.33 -11.33 1.99
C MET A 1 -7.33 -12.43 1.66
N ARG A 2 -7.71 -13.72 1.78
CA ARG A 2 -6.90 -14.90 1.41
C ARG A 2 -6.75 -15.00 -0.13
N LEU A 3 -5.59 -14.70 -0.70
CA LEU A 3 -5.34 -14.76 -2.16
C LEU A 3 -5.22 -16.22 -2.64
N ASP A 4 -4.69 -17.11 -1.81
CA ASP A 4 -4.73 -18.57 -1.97
C ASP A 4 -6.13 -19.09 -2.32
N LYS A 5 -7.19 -18.54 -1.71
CA LYS A 5 -8.59 -18.96 -1.96
C LYS A 5 -9.07 -18.65 -3.39
N ILE A 6 -8.43 -17.73 -4.11
CA ILE A 6 -8.81 -17.40 -5.50
C ILE A 6 -7.88 -18.04 -6.54
N ILE A 7 -6.73 -18.58 -6.11
CA ILE A 7 -5.77 -19.30 -6.97
C ILE A 7 -6.20 -20.75 -7.07
N ALA A 8 -6.66 -21.14 -8.25
CA ALA A 8 -7.03 -22.52 -8.54
C ALA A 8 -5.94 -23.15 -9.42
N ARG A 9 -5.42 -24.31 -9.02
CA ARG A 9 -4.45 -25.11 -9.81
C ARG A 9 -4.92 -25.33 -11.26
N SER A 10 -6.22 -25.49 -11.48
CA SER A 10 -6.80 -25.67 -12.81
C SER A 10 -6.77 -24.42 -13.71
N ARG A 11 -6.36 -23.25 -13.19
CA ARG A 11 -6.32 -21.97 -13.92
C ARG A 11 -4.89 -21.43 -14.03
N ILE A 12 -3.90 -22.30 -13.83
CA ILE A 12 -2.49 -21.99 -14.02
C ILE A 12 -2.01 -22.78 -15.22
N ILE A 13 -1.46 -22.09 -16.22
CA ILE A 13 -1.03 -22.70 -17.48
C ILE A 13 0.32 -22.18 -17.95
N ASP A 14 1.01 -23.00 -18.74
CA ASP A 14 2.10 -22.56 -19.59
C ASP A 14 1.51 -22.01 -20.89
N LEU A 15 1.79 -20.73 -21.17
CA LEU A 15 1.31 -20.00 -22.34
C LEU A 15 2.05 -20.45 -23.59
N ARG A 16 1.31 -20.60 -24.69
CA ARG A 16 1.87 -20.93 -26.01
C ARG A 16 1.97 -19.70 -26.91
N SER A 17 1.09 -18.74 -26.72
CA SER A 17 1.04 -17.50 -27.49
C SER A 17 2.27 -16.62 -27.23
N HIS A 18 2.56 -15.76 -28.19
CA HIS A 18 3.70 -14.84 -28.17
C HIS A 18 3.28 -13.37 -28.07
N ASP A 19 1.98 -13.11 -27.92
CA ASP A 19 1.37 -11.79 -27.75
C ASP A 19 0.35 -11.82 -26.60
N LEU A 20 -0.08 -10.63 -26.18
CA LEU A 20 -1.02 -10.48 -25.06
C LEU A 20 -2.40 -11.03 -25.41
N GLU A 21 -2.90 -10.78 -26.61
CA GLU A 21 -4.25 -11.20 -27.01
C GLU A 21 -4.41 -12.73 -26.99
N GLY A 22 -3.48 -13.46 -27.62
CA GLY A 22 -3.49 -14.92 -27.61
C GLY A 22 -3.32 -15.48 -26.20
N ALA A 23 -2.46 -14.87 -25.38
CA ALA A 23 -2.29 -15.29 -24.01
C ALA A 23 -3.56 -15.08 -23.15
N LEU A 24 -4.27 -13.97 -23.35
CA LEU A 24 -5.56 -13.72 -22.71
C LEU A 24 -6.64 -14.71 -23.17
N GLN A 25 -6.67 -15.08 -24.46
CA GLN A 25 -7.57 -16.11 -24.96
C GLN A 25 -7.32 -17.47 -24.29
N GLU A 26 -6.05 -17.88 -24.16
CA GLU A 26 -5.67 -19.11 -23.44
C GLU A 26 -6.11 -19.09 -21.98
N LEU A 27 -5.90 -17.96 -21.28
CA LEU A 27 -6.30 -17.81 -19.88
C LEU A 27 -7.82 -17.81 -19.70
N LEU A 28 -8.55 -17.15 -20.59
CA LEU A 28 -10.01 -17.17 -20.58
C LEU A 28 -10.55 -18.58 -20.78
N ALA A 29 -9.98 -19.35 -21.72
CA ALA A 29 -10.40 -20.72 -22.01
C ALA A 29 -10.36 -21.63 -20.76
N VAL A 30 -9.35 -21.47 -19.90
CA VAL A 30 -9.21 -22.29 -18.67
C VAL A 30 -9.99 -21.74 -17.47
N CYS A 31 -10.40 -20.47 -17.47
CA CYS A 31 -11.08 -19.87 -16.33
C CYS A 31 -12.59 -19.70 -16.48
N VAL A 32 -13.12 -19.54 -17.71
CA VAL A 32 -14.55 -19.27 -17.94
C VAL A 32 -15.37 -20.47 -18.37
N GLY A 33 -14.73 -21.57 -18.80
CA GLY A 33 -15.44 -22.78 -19.26
C GLY A 33 -16.41 -23.39 -18.23
N SER A 34 -16.23 -23.08 -16.94
CA SER A 34 -17.11 -23.51 -15.85
C SER A 34 -18.22 -22.50 -15.49
N PHE A 35 -18.36 -21.38 -16.21
CA PHE A 35 -19.28 -20.29 -15.89
C PHE A 35 -20.14 -19.90 -17.10
N SER A 36 -21.39 -20.35 -17.12
CA SER A 36 -22.35 -20.06 -18.19
C SER A 36 -22.59 -18.57 -18.44
N ASP A 37 -22.44 -17.75 -17.40
CA ASP A 37 -22.77 -16.32 -17.42
C ASP A 37 -21.62 -15.47 -17.98
N LEU A 38 -20.44 -16.07 -18.21
CA LEU A 38 -19.24 -15.39 -18.67
C LEU A 38 -18.95 -15.74 -20.13
N LYS A 39 -19.01 -14.74 -21.01
CA LYS A 39 -18.69 -14.89 -22.44
C LYS A 39 -17.23 -14.54 -22.70
N PRO A 40 -16.37 -15.49 -23.15
CA PRO A 40 -14.95 -15.25 -23.38
C PRO A 40 -14.68 -14.06 -24.30
N GLU A 41 -15.44 -13.90 -25.38
CA GLU A 41 -15.21 -12.85 -26.38
C GLU A 41 -15.49 -11.45 -25.81
N ALA A 42 -16.54 -11.33 -24.99
CA ALA A 42 -16.88 -10.08 -24.33
C ALA A 42 -15.83 -9.70 -23.27
N LEU A 43 -15.33 -10.69 -22.54
CA LEU A 43 -14.26 -10.51 -21.55
C LEU A 43 -12.95 -10.10 -22.22
N LEU A 44 -12.56 -10.76 -23.31
CA LEU A 44 -11.37 -10.42 -24.08
C LEU A 44 -11.44 -8.98 -24.57
N LYS A 45 -12.57 -8.58 -25.17
CA LYS A 45 -12.78 -7.19 -25.63
C LYS A 45 -12.66 -6.20 -24.47
N GLY A 46 -13.20 -6.52 -23.30
CA GLY A 46 -13.10 -5.67 -22.11
C GLY A 46 -11.66 -5.54 -21.58
N LEU A 47 -10.91 -6.64 -21.56
CA LEU A 47 -9.50 -6.67 -21.15
C LEU A 47 -8.62 -5.86 -22.11
N LEU A 48 -8.77 -6.06 -23.43
CA LEU A 48 -8.02 -5.32 -24.44
C LEU A 48 -8.37 -3.82 -24.45
N ALA A 49 -9.65 -3.48 -24.26
CA ALA A 49 -10.06 -2.08 -24.12
C ALA A 49 -9.39 -1.44 -22.90
N ARG A 50 -9.34 -2.14 -21.75
CA ARG A 50 -8.65 -1.66 -20.55
C ARG A 50 -7.15 -1.49 -20.75
N GLU A 51 -6.52 -2.43 -21.46
CA GLU A 51 -5.10 -2.35 -21.82
C GLU A 51 -4.80 -1.12 -22.69
N SER A 52 -5.68 -0.83 -23.65
CA SER A 52 -5.51 0.32 -24.56
C SER A 52 -5.60 1.68 -23.87
N THR A 53 -6.28 1.77 -22.72
CA THR A 53 -6.35 3.00 -21.92
C THR A 53 -5.08 3.24 -21.13
N MET A 54 -4.52 2.19 -20.54
CA MET A 54 -3.29 2.25 -19.75
C MET A 54 -2.74 0.84 -19.63
N THR A 55 -1.44 0.69 -19.91
CA THR A 55 -0.73 -0.59 -19.83
C THR A 55 -0.99 -1.30 -18.50
N THR A 56 -1.20 -2.61 -18.54
CA THR A 56 -1.24 -3.44 -17.33
C THR A 56 0.09 -4.14 -17.04
N TYR A 57 1.15 -3.73 -17.75
CA TYR A 57 2.52 -4.10 -17.44
C TYR A 57 2.97 -3.45 -16.12
N LEU A 58 3.54 -4.25 -15.23
CA LEU A 58 4.01 -3.82 -13.91
C LEU A 58 5.53 -3.64 -13.83
N GLY A 59 6.25 -3.90 -14.92
CA GLY A 59 7.70 -4.09 -14.91
C GLY A 59 8.11 -5.54 -14.66
N LEU A 60 9.42 -5.81 -14.74
CA LEU A 60 10.04 -7.11 -14.40
C LEU A 60 9.46 -8.32 -15.16
N GLY A 61 8.88 -8.11 -16.34
CA GLY A 61 8.27 -9.18 -17.13
C GLY A 61 6.92 -9.68 -16.58
N VAL A 62 6.19 -8.87 -15.81
CA VAL A 62 4.86 -9.22 -15.29
C VAL A 62 3.77 -8.28 -15.82
N ALA A 63 2.64 -8.86 -16.25
CA ALA A 63 1.41 -8.12 -16.55
C ALA A 63 0.26 -8.56 -15.66
N LEU A 64 -0.65 -7.63 -15.31
CA LEU A 64 -1.84 -7.88 -14.50
C LEU A 64 -3.13 -7.39 -15.21
N PRO A 65 -3.52 -7.99 -16.35
CA PRO A 65 -4.75 -7.64 -17.06
C PRO A 65 -5.98 -7.88 -16.19
N HIS A 66 -6.93 -6.94 -16.19
CA HIS A 66 -8.11 -7.04 -15.33
C HIS A 66 -9.36 -6.41 -15.95
N VAL A 67 -10.52 -6.95 -15.58
CA VAL A 67 -11.82 -6.46 -16.04
C VAL A 67 -12.90 -6.66 -14.97
N ARG A 68 -13.87 -5.75 -14.92
CA ARG A 68 -15.06 -5.87 -14.08
C ARG A 68 -16.26 -6.32 -14.91
N VAL A 69 -16.99 -7.30 -14.40
CA VAL A 69 -18.18 -7.84 -15.06
C VAL A 69 -19.27 -8.21 -14.07
N LYS A 70 -20.52 -8.26 -14.55
CA LYS A 70 -21.63 -8.81 -13.79
C LYS A 70 -21.47 -10.32 -13.65
N MET A 71 -21.16 -10.78 -12.44
CA MET A 71 -21.11 -12.20 -12.11
C MET A 71 -21.46 -12.47 -10.63
N SER A 72 -21.81 -13.71 -10.31
CA SER A 72 -22.15 -14.15 -8.95
C SER A 72 -20.92 -14.31 -8.06
N ARG A 73 -19.79 -14.73 -8.63
CA ARG A 73 -18.51 -14.80 -7.92
C ARG A 73 -17.90 -13.41 -7.72
N ARG A 74 -17.16 -13.23 -6.63
CA ARG A 74 -16.46 -11.98 -6.36
C ARG A 74 -15.23 -11.81 -7.25
N TYR A 75 -14.44 -12.88 -7.42
CA TYR A 75 -13.19 -12.85 -8.19
C TYR A 75 -12.96 -14.18 -8.92
N ILE A 76 -12.31 -14.10 -10.08
CA ILE A 76 -11.70 -15.21 -10.79
C ILE A 76 -10.28 -14.77 -11.16
N LEU A 77 -9.30 -15.55 -10.71
CA LEU A 77 -7.88 -15.35 -11.05
C LEU A 77 -7.43 -16.48 -11.97
N ALA A 78 -6.66 -16.15 -13.00
CA ALA A 78 -5.96 -17.10 -13.86
C ALA A 78 -4.51 -16.63 -14.07
N ILE A 79 -3.58 -17.57 -14.16
CA ILE A 79 -2.14 -17.26 -14.22
C ILE A 79 -1.52 -17.99 -15.41
N GLY A 80 -0.83 -17.23 -16.25
CA GLY A 80 -0.12 -17.75 -17.42
C GLY A 80 1.37 -17.51 -17.28
N ARG A 81 2.17 -18.56 -17.42
CA ARG A 81 3.64 -18.46 -17.48
C ARG A 81 4.11 -18.67 -18.92
N SER A 82 4.92 -17.77 -19.45
CA SER A 82 5.64 -17.96 -20.71
C SER A 82 7.14 -18.09 -20.46
N ARG A 83 7.73 -19.23 -20.83
CA ARG A 83 9.18 -19.45 -20.71
C ARG A 83 9.99 -18.61 -21.69
N VAL A 84 9.45 -18.40 -22.90
CA VAL A 84 10.10 -17.60 -23.95
C VAL A 84 9.81 -16.11 -23.75
N GLY A 85 8.69 -15.78 -23.09
CA GLY A 85 8.21 -14.43 -22.91
C GLY A 85 7.38 -13.96 -24.10
N ILE A 86 6.30 -13.24 -23.83
CA ILE A 86 5.42 -12.67 -24.86
C ILE A 86 5.81 -11.22 -25.15
N ARG A 87 5.50 -10.76 -26.36
CA ARG A 87 5.56 -9.35 -26.71
C ARG A 87 4.38 -8.63 -26.05
N HIS A 88 4.67 -7.45 -25.53
CA HIS A 88 3.70 -6.60 -24.87
C HIS A 88 3.96 -5.16 -25.28
N ASP A 89 2.98 -4.49 -25.87
CA ASP A 89 3.16 -3.15 -26.44
C ASP A 89 3.53 -2.09 -25.39
N GLY A 90 3.12 -2.32 -24.13
CA GLY A 90 3.46 -1.46 -22.98
C GLY A 90 4.80 -1.78 -22.30
N ALA A 91 5.60 -2.74 -22.78
CA ALA A 91 6.94 -3.02 -22.27
C ALA A 91 8.02 -2.28 -23.11
N LEU A 92 9.19 -2.01 -22.53
CA LEU A 92 10.33 -1.49 -23.30
C LEU A 92 10.72 -2.51 -24.40
N ALA A 93 11.31 -2.04 -25.50
CA ALA A 93 11.51 -2.86 -26.73
C ALA A 93 12.22 -4.21 -26.52
N ASP A 94 13.06 -4.33 -25.49
CA ASP A 94 13.79 -5.56 -25.14
C ASP A 94 13.16 -6.35 -23.97
N GLU A 95 12.11 -5.83 -23.33
CA GLU A 95 11.44 -6.49 -22.20
C GLU A 95 10.32 -7.43 -22.67
N ARG A 96 10.30 -8.65 -22.12
CA ARG A 96 9.29 -9.66 -22.42
C ARG A 96 8.47 -9.95 -21.17
N VAL A 97 7.16 -10.15 -21.38
CA VAL A 97 6.28 -10.57 -20.28
C VAL A 97 6.33 -12.09 -20.16
N HIS A 98 6.80 -12.57 -19.01
CA HIS A 98 6.92 -13.98 -18.68
C HIS A 98 5.80 -14.48 -17.76
N LEU A 99 5.13 -13.57 -17.05
CA LEU A 99 4.04 -13.91 -16.14
C LEU A 99 2.84 -12.98 -16.39
N ILE A 100 1.68 -13.57 -16.64
CA ILE A 100 0.41 -12.85 -16.77
C ILE A 100 -0.50 -13.31 -15.64
N VAL A 101 -0.95 -12.38 -14.83
CA VAL A 101 -1.92 -12.62 -13.77
C VAL A 101 -3.22 -11.94 -14.17
N MET A 102 -4.18 -12.69 -14.68
CA MET A 102 -5.46 -12.14 -15.14
C MET A 102 -6.49 -12.14 -14.00
N LEU A 103 -7.09 -10.98 -13.72
CA LEU A 103 -8.13 -10.83 -12.70
C LEU A 103 -9.47 -10.41 -13.30
N ILE A 104 -10.49 -11.25 -13.16
CA ILE A 104 -11.88 -10.91 -13.46
C ILE A 104 -12.58 -10.64 -12.12
N ALA A 105 -13.10 -9.43 -11.93
CA ALA A 105 -13.78 -9.01 -10.71
C ALA A 105 -15.28 -8.81 -10.94
N GLY A 106 -16.10 -9.23 -9.97
CA GLY A 106 -17.53 -9.00 -10.00
C GLY A 106 -17.83 -7.52 -9.75
N GLU A 107 -18.81 -6.92 -10.45
CA GLU A 107 -19.18 -5.51 -10.26
C GLU A 107 -19.49 -5.16 -8.80
N LYS A 108 -20.04 -6.11 -8.03
CA LYS A 108 -20.36 -5.95 -6.61
C LYS A 108 -19.15 -6.02 -5.66
N ALA A 109 -17.96 -6.39 -6.15
CA ALA A 109 -16.75 -6.50 -5.36
C ALA A 109 -16.11 -5.11 -5.14
N ARG A 110 -16.51 -4.43 -4.07
CA ARG A 110 -16.08 -3.05 -3.75
C ARG A 110 -14.58 -2.94 -3.44
N ASP A 111 -13.96 -4.02 -2.98
CA ASP A 111 -12.56 -4.15 -2.58
C ASP A 111 -11.64 -4.65 -3.71
N TYR A 112 -12.12 -4.73 -4.97
CA TYR A 112 -11.30 -5.28 -6.06
C TYR A 112 -9.98 -4.52 -6.29
N LEU A 113 -9.95 -3.19 -6.13
CA LEU A 113 -8.71 -2.41 -6.24
C LEU A 113 -7.71 -2.80 -5.15
N GLN A 114 -8.18 -3.11 -3.95
CA GLN A 114 -7.31 -3.59 -2.87
C GLN A 114 -6.72 -4.96 -3.22
N VAL A 115 -7.52 -5.85 -3.83
CA VAL A 115 -7.06 -7.16 -4.33
C VAL A 115 -6.01 -6.99 -5.43
N LEU A 116 -6.29 -6.15 -6.41
CA LEU A 116 -5.38 -5.82 -7.51
C LEU A 116 -4.05 -5.25 -6.97
N ALA A 117 -4.14 -4.29 -6.04
CA ALA A 117 -2.99 -3.68 -5.38
C ALA A 117 -2.20 -4.66 -4.52
N SER A 118 -2.84 -5.69 -3.97
CA SER A 118 -2.17 -6.76 -3.22
C SER A 118 -1.39 -7.69 -4.16
N ILE A 119 -2.02 -8.12 -5.25
CA ILE A 119 -1.39 -9.00 -6.25
C ILE A 119 -0.20 -8.29 -6.89
N ALA A 120 -0.40 -7.05 -7.36
CA ALA A 120 0.66 -6.24 -7.96
C ALA A 120 1.85 -6.06 -7.01
N ARG A 121 1.60 -5.94 -5.70
CA ARG A 121 2.64 -5.80 -4.68
C ARG A 121 3.56 -7.01 -4.61
N GLN A 122 3.00 -8.21 -4.67
CA GLN A 122 3.77 -9.45 -4.55
C GLN A 122 4.60 -9.69 -5.80
N VAL A 123 4.03 -9.42 -6.99
CA VAL A 123 4.72 -9.67 -8.26
C VAL A 123 5.70 -8.56 -8.69
N LYS A 124 5.95 -7.56 -7.83
CA LYS A 124 6.99 -6.51 -8.03
C LYS A 124 8.35 -6.89 -7.43
N GLU A 125 8.47 -8.01 -6.74
CA GLU A 125 9.74 -8.52 -6.18
C GLU A 125 10.48 -9.35 -7.24
N LYS A 126 11.62 -8.85 -7.75
CA LYS A 126 12.36 -9.49 -8.85
C LYS A 126 12.74 -10.94 -8.54
N GLU A 127 13.24 -11.20 -7.34
CA GLU A 127 13.63 -12.54 -6.89
C GLU A 127 12.43 -13.49 -6.80
N LEU A 128 11.23 -12.98 -6.53
CA LEU A 128 10.02 -13.80 -6.58
C LEU A 128 9.66 -14.14 -8.03
N VAL A 129 9.61 -13.13 -8.90
CA VAL A 129 9.25 -13.32 -10.31
C VAL A 129 10.21 -14.31 -10.99
N ASP A 130 11.52 -14.14 -10.79
CA ASP A 130 12.53 -15.03 -11.35
C ASP A 130 12.31 -16.49 -10.91
N ARG A 131 11.97 -16.71 -9.62
CA ARG A 131 11.66 -18.05 -9.09
C ARG A 131 10.38 -18.65 -9.69
N LEU A 132 9.31 -17.85 -9.80
CA LEU A 132 8.05 -18.28 -10.40
C LEU A 132 8.26 -18.69 -11.86
N VAL A 133 8.98 -17.88 -12.65
CA VAL A 133 9.28 -18.17 -14.05
C VAL A 133 10.17 -19.41 -14.18
N ALA A 134 11.14 -19.59 -13.29
CA ALA A 134 12.07 -20.73 -13.29
C ALA A 134 11.49 -22.05 -12.75
N SER A 135 10.26 -22.07 -12.24
CA SER A 135 9.62 -23.28 -11.70
C SER A 135 9.66 -24.45 -12.70
N SER A 136 9.92 -25.67 -12.22
CA SER A 136 10.09 -26.86 -13.09
C SER A 136 8.82 -27.17 -13.88
N ASP A 137 7.66 -27.07 -13.23
CA ASP A 137 6.35 -27.46 -13.73
C ASP A 137 5.25 -26.58 -13.11
N LEU A 138 3.99 -26.83 -13.50
CA LEU A 138 2.84 -26.05 -13.03
C LEU A 138 2.49 -26.32 -11.57
N ASP A 139 2.91 -27.46 -11.02
CA ASP A 139 2.63 -27.82 -9.62
C ASP A 139 3.58 -27.07 -8.69
N ALA A 140 4.87 -27.07 -9.02
CA ALA A 140 5.88 -26.24 -8.36
C ALA A 140 5.53 -24.75 -8.50
N LEU A 141 5.07 -24.31 -9.67
CA LEU A 141 4.58 -22.94 -9.86
C LEU A 141 3.36 -22.66 -8.97
N HIS A 142 2.37 -23.56 -8.91
CA HIS A 142 1.22 -23.41 -8.03
C HIS A 142 1.62 -23.37 -6.56
N GLU A 143 2.52 -24.25 -6.11
CA GLU A 143 3.02 -24.27 -4.73
C GLU A 143 3.83 -23.02 -4.40
N GLN A 144 4.63 -22.50 -5.33
CA GLN A 144 5.35 -21.24 -5.15
C GLN A 144 4.45 -20.02 -5.28
N LEU A 145 3.35 -20.11 -6.03
CA LEU A 145 2.33 -19.07 -6.03
C LEU A 145 1.61 -19.14 -4.69
N VAL A 146 0.97 -20.23 -4.31
CA VAL A 146 0.28 -20.34 -3.00
C VAL A 146 1.24 -20.07 -1.84
N GLY A 147 2.49 -20.52 -1.91
CA GLY A 147 3.52 -20.32 -0.88
C GLY A 147 4.35 -19.03 -1.01
N GLY A 148 4.33 -18.36 -2.16
CA GLY A 148 5.00 -17.06 -2.41
C GLY A 148 4.03 -15.88 -2.32
N PHE A 149 2.77 -16.10 -2.69
CA PHE A 149 1.61 -15.41 -2.12
C PHE A 149 1.58 -15.63 -0.60
N GLY A 150 1.96 -16.83 -0.12
CA GLY A 150 2.14 -17.26 1.28
C GLY A 150 3.47 -16.98 1.98
N GLY A 151 4.35 -16.17 1.39
CA GLY A 151 5.54 -15.67 2.04
C GLY A 151 6.72 -16.65 2.16
N ILE A 152 7.91 -16.07 2.04
CA ILE A 152 9.16 -16.59 2.61
C ILE A 152 8.85 -17.22 3.97
N ARG A 153 9.23 -18.49 4.18
CA ARG A 153 8.94 -19.20 5.45
C ARG A 153 9.37 -18.31 6.61
N PRO A 154 8.46 -17.89 7.49
CA PRO A 154 8.82 -16.99 8.55
C PRO A 154 9.79 -17.70 9.49
N VAL A 155 10.80 -16.99 9.97
CA VAL A 155 11.78 -17.57 10.88
C VAL A 155 11.11 -17.69 12.24
N GLN A 156 11.26 -18.82 12.92
CA GLN A 156 10.88 -18.94 14.32
C GLN A 156 11.69 -17.95 15.16
N ALA A 157 11.10 -16.77 15.45
CA ALA A 157 11.71 -15.72 16.25
C ALA A 157 12.25 -16.22 17.61
N GLN A 158 11.70 -17.33 18.12
CA GLN A 158 12.05 -17.93 19.41
C GLN A 158 13.29 -18.82 19.44
N GLN A 159 13.94 -19.14 18.31
CA GLN A 159 15.15 -20.00 18.38
C GLN A 159 16.32 -19.30 19.10
N ASN A 160 16.31 -17.96 19.16
CA ASN A 160 17.31 -17.16 19.88
C ASN A 160 16.90 -16.92 21.35
N ARG A 161 17.80 -17.22 22.31
CA ARG A 161 17.60 -16.97 23.75
C ARG A 161 17.34 -15.49 24.04
N VAL A 162 17.96 -14.58 23.29
CA VAL A 162 17.81 -13.13 23.47
C VAL A 162 16.39 -12.69 23.10
N ASN A 163 15.86 -13.13 21.96
CA ASN A 163 14.50 -12.76 21.53
C ASN A 163 13.43 -13.23 22.53
N ARG A 164 13.58 -14.45 23.08
CA ARG A 164 12.69 -14.95 24.13
C ARG A 164 12.74 -14.10 25.41
N LEU A 165 13.94 -13.66 25.80
CA LEU A 165 14.11 -12.77 26.95
C LEU A 165 13.47 -11.41 26.69
N MET A 166 13.78 -10.78 25.56
CA MET A 166 13.23 -9.48 25.16
C MET A 166 11.70 -9.49 25.15
N PHE A 167 11.10 -10.54 24.60
CA PHE A 167 9.66 -10.69 24.59
C PHE A 167 9.06 -10.80 26.01
N ARG A 168 9.67 -11.62 26.87
CA ARG A 168 9.23 -11.77 28.26
C ARG A 168 9.30 -10.45 29.03
N GLU A 169 10.36 -9.67 28.82
CA GLU A 169 10.49 -8.35 29.44
C GLU A 169 9.50 -7.35 28.85
N ALA A 170 9.21 -7.40 27.54
CA ALA A 170 8.16 -6.60 26.91
C ALA A 170 6.80 -6.82 27.57
N GLU A 171 6.42 -8.07 27.87
CA GLU A 171 5.17 -8.32 28.60
C GLU A 171 5.15 -7.74 30.02
N ARG A 172 6.28 -7.82 30.74
CA ARG A 172 6.37 -7.26 32.10
C ARG A 172 6.30 -5.75 32.06
N VAL A 173 7.01 -5.11 31.13
CA VAL A 173 6.96 -3.66 30.95
C VAL A 173 5.56 -3.23 30.52
N ALA A 174 4.93 -3.92 29.58
CA ALA A 174 3.56 -3.63 29.14
C ALA A 174 2.57 -3.69 30.31
N ARG A 175 2.63 -4.72 31.16
CA ARG A 175 1.78 -4.81 32.36
C ARG A 175 2.10 -3.72 33.39
N GLY A 176 3.38 -3.45 33.64
CA GLY A 176 3.80 -2.45 34.63
C GLY A 176 3.50 -1.00 34.21
N ALA A 177 3.48 -0.73 32.90
CA ALA A 177 3.18 0.59 32.33
C ALA A 177 1.70 0.78 31.98
N ASP A 178 0.85 -0.22 32.22
CA ASP A 178 -0.57 -0.25 31.88
C ASP A 178 -0.82 -0.07 30.37
N CYS A 179 -0.06 -0.81 29.55
CA CYS A 179 -0.23 -0.81 28.11
C CYS A 179 -1.44 -1.67 27.68
N GLY A 180 -2.29 -1.10 26.82
CA GLY A 180 -3.44 -1.81 26.23
C GLY A 180 -3.05 -2.85 25.19
N ALA A 181 -1.87 -2.71 24.56
CA ALA A 181 -1.35 -3.67 23.60
C ALA A 181 0.19 -3.70 23.53
N ILE A 182 0.72 -4.78 22.95
CA ILE A 182 2.11 -4.94 22.56
C ILE A 182 2.20 -4.89 21.03
N MET A 183 2.96 -3.96 20.46
CA MET A 183 3.25 -3.90 19.03
C MET A 183 4.61 -4.56 18.75
N VAL A 184 4.65 -5.58 17.91
CA VAL A 184 5.87 -6.33 17.56
C VAL A 184 6.24 -6.04 16.11
N PHE A 185 7.48 -5.59 15.87
CA PHE A 185 7.97 -5.28 14.52
C PHE A 185 8.62 -6.51 13.87
N GLY A 186 7.88 -7.11 12.94
CA GLY A 186 8.27 -8.32 12.20
C GLY A 186 9.47 -8.13 11.28
N ASP A 187 9.70 -6.90 10.80
CA ASP A 187 10.80 -6.59 9.87
C ASP A 187 12.19 -6.69 10.51
N THR A 188 12.25 -6.85 11.84
CA THR A 188 13.47 -7.31 12.52
C THR A 188 14.00 -8.61 11.90
N PHE A 189 13.12 -9.46 11.35
CA PHE A 189 13.47 -10.74 10.75
C PHE A 189 13.38 -10.69 9.23
N VAL A 190 14.40 -11.24 8.55
CA VAL A 190 14.49 -11.25 7.08
C VAL A 190 13.27 -11.95 6.43
N GLY A 191 12.73 -12.99 7.08
CA GLY A 191 11.52 -13.70 6.63
C GLY A 191 10.23 -13.31 7.35
N GLY A 192 10.24 -12.31 8.23
CA GLY A 192 9.14 -12.02 9.15
C GLY A 192 9.03 -13.03 10.32
N ILE A 193 7.95 -12.91 11.10
CA ILE A 193 7.69 -13.70 12.32
C ILE A 193 6.50 -14.64 12.10
N GLU A 194 6.64 -15.91 12.47
CA GLU A 194 5.55 -16.89 12.42
C GLU A 194 4.41 -16.50 13.38
N ARG A 195 3.15 -16.63 12.92
CA ARG A 195 1.97 -16.57 13.81
C ARG A 195 2.03 -17.79 14.74
N GLY A 196 2.03 -17.55 16.04
CA GLY A 196 2.21 -18.59 17.07
C GLY A 196 3.57 -18.54 17.75
N ALA A 197 4.56 -17.85 17.17
CA ALA A 197 5.88 -17.71 17.78
C ALA A 197 5.84 -16.84 19.05
N ILE A 198 4.72 -16.20 19.36
CA ILE A 198 4.59 -15.24 20.45
C ILE A 198 3.22 -15.41 21.06
N GLU A 199 3.14 -15.92 22.29
CA GLU A 199 1.90 -16.00 23.07
C GLU A 199 1.92 -14.94 24.17
N SER A 200 0.91 -14.08 24.19
CA SER A 200 0.68 -13.13 25.27
C SER A 200 -0.77 -13.13 25.72
N LYS A 201 -0.98 -12.81 27.00
CA LYS A 201 -2.31 -12.48 27.52
C LYS A 201 -2.76 -11.07 27.13
N LEU A 202 -1.84 -10.20 26.73
CA LEU A 202 -2.14 -8.86 26.23
C LEU A 202 -2.40 -8.91 24.72
N LYS A 203 -3.22 -7.97 24.24
CA LYS A 203 -3.44 -7.77 22.80
C LYS A 203 -2.10 -7.55 22.12
N THR A 204 -1.74 -8.43 21.18
CA THR A 204 -0.47 -8.32 20.44
C THR A 204 -0.75 -7.97 18.99
N ILE A 205 -0.07 -6.95 18.47
CA ILE A 205 -0.25 -6.41 17.12
C ILE A 205 1.06 -6.60 16.37
N LEU A 206 1.03 -7.27 15.21
CA LEU A 206 2.21 -7.44 14.37
C LEU A 206 2.33 -6.28 13.37
N VAL A 207 3.50 -5.66 13.27
CA VAL A 207 3.84 -4.62 12.30
C VAL A 207 4.84 -5.16 11.30
N THR A 208 4.61 -5.02 9.99
CA THR A 208 5.60 -5.44 8.98
C THR A 208 5.49 -4.66 7.67
N ARG A 209 6.54 -4.68 6.86
CA ARG A 209 6.54 -4.28 5.45
C ARG A 209 5.99 -5.38 4.54
N ASN A 210 6.17 -6.65 4.92
CA ASN A 210 5.82 -7.79 4.07
C ASN A 210 4.29 -7.96 3.99
N PRO A 211 3.73 -8.23 2.80
CA PRO A 211 2.31 -8.58 2.70
C PRO A 211 2.06 -9.86 3.51
N ILE A 212 1.16 -9.78 4.49
CA ILE A 212 0.81 -10.93 5.32
C ILE A 212 -0.51 -11.51 4.82
N GLU A 213 -0.50 -12.78 4.43
CA GLU A 213 -1.71 -13.54 4.14
C GLU A 213 -2.55 -13.70 5.40
N PRO A 214 -3.88 -13.52 5.40
CA PRO A 214 -4.71 -13.90 6.54
C PRO A 214 -4.68 -15.43 6.67
N GLY A 215 -4.16 -16.00 7.75
CA GLY A 215 -4.26 -17.44 8.05
C GLY A 215 -5.53 -17.75 8.85
N GLU A 216 -6.05 -18.98 8.76
CA GLU A 216 -7.17 -19.47 9.60
C GLU A 216 -6.71 -19.92 11.00
N ASP A 217 -5.44 -19.77 11.37
CA ASP A 217 -4.95 -20.07 12.70
C ASP A 217 -5.09 -18.85 13.64
N GLU A 218 -6.09 -18.90 14.52
CA GLU A 218 -6.43 -17.93 15.58
C GLU A 218 -5.34 -17.73 16.66
N ARG A 219 -4.10 -18.16 16.46
CA ARG A 219 -3.13 -18.31 17.57
C ARG A 219 -1.89 -17.44 17.37
N ALA A 220 -1.98 -16.15 17.72
CA ALA A 220 -0.92 -15.38 18.41
C ALA A 220 -1.11 -13.85 18.38
N PHE A 221 -1.46 -13.29 17.22
CA PHE A 221 -1.59 -11.84 17.06
C PHE A 221 -3.06 -11.48 16.88
N ALA A 222 -3.53 -10.52 17.66
CA ALA A 222 -4.90 -10.02 17.57
C ALA A 222 -5.13 -9.27 16.27
N GLU A 223 -4.13 -8.52 15.80
CA GLU A 223 -4.20 -7.72 14.58
C GLU A 223 -2.84 -7.66 13.87
N THR A 224 -2.86 -7.32 12.58
CA THR A 224 -1.65 -7.18 11.75
C THR A 224 -1.71 -5.91 10.91
N ILE A 225 -0.66 -5.11 11.01
CA ILE A 225 -0.53 -3.80 10.37
C ILE A 225 0.62 -3.84 9.38
N GLN A 226 0.33 -3.51 8.13
CA GLN A 226 1.35 -3.41 7.10
C GLN A 226 1.77 -1.96 6.91
N VAL A 227 3.05 -1.66 7.08
CA VAL A 227 3.59 -0.29 7.02
C VAL A 227 4.76 -0.25 6.05
N ARG A 228 4.60 0.45 4.92
CA ARG A 228 5.71 0.81 4.03
C ARG A 228 6.43 2.04 4.57
N SER A 229 7.10 1.92 5.72
CA SER A 229 8.01 2.96 6.17
C SER A 229 9.39 2.67 5.56
N PHE A 230 9.78 3.46 4.56
CA PHE A 230 11.13 3.40 3.97
C PHE A 230 12.20 4.05 4.85
N SER A 231 11.85 4.43 6.09
CA SER A 231 12.83 4.86 7.07
C SER A 231 13.49 3.64 7.71
N ASN A 232 14.83 3.60 7.71
CA ASN A 232 15.59 2.64 8.50
C ASN A 232 15.64 3.01 10.00
N GLN A 233 14.99 4.10 10.40
CA GLN A 233 14.95 4.53 11.78
C GLN A 233 13.69 4.04 12.51
N ARG A 234 13.91 3.44 13.68
CA ARG A 234 12.88 2.79 14.51
C ARG A 234 11.72 3.70 14.87
N MET A 235 12.00 4.96 15.26
CA MET A 235 10.94 5.88 15.69
C MET A 235 9.99 6.30 14.56
N ALA A 236 10.50 6.47 13.33
CA ALA A 236 9.66 6.80 12.18
C ALA A 236 8.75 5.61 11.80
N GLN A 237 9.27 4.38 11.86
CA GLN A 237 8.48 3.17 11.66
C GLN A 237 7.38 3.04 12.71
N LEU A 238 7.74 3.29 13.98
CA LEU A 238 6.81 3.27 15.10
C LEU A 238 5.67 4.27 14.91
N ARG A 239 5.98 5.54 14.62
CA ARG A 239 4.95 6.57 14.36
C ARG A 239 4.04 6.19 13.21
N SER A 240 4.61 5.69 12.12
CA SER A 240 3.83 5.24 10.96
C SER A 240 2.91 4.08 11.33
N ALA A 241 3.40 3.12 12.11
CA ALA A 241 2.61 1.97 12.55
C ALA A 241 1.48 2.35 13.50
N ILE A 242 1.73 3.24 14.46
CA ILE A 242 0.69 3.76 15.37
C ILE A 242 -0.35 4.55 14.57
N LEU A 243 0.06 5.36 13.60
CA LEU A 243 -0.86 6.09 12.73
C LEU A 243 -1.79 5.13 11.98
N VAL A 244 -1.25 4.09 11.34
CA VAL A 244 -2.06 3.08 10.64
C VAL A 244 -2.94 2.27 11.60
N ALA A 245 -2.47 2.00 12.81
CA ALA A 245 -3.26 1.33 13.83
C ALA A 245 -4.48 2.17 14.26
N LEU A 246 -4.27 3.48 14.45
CA LEU A 246 -5.32 4.44 14.79
C LEU A 246 -6.32 4.57 13.64
N THR A 247 -5.86 4.66 12.39
CA THR A 247 -6.75 4.80 11.22
C THR A 247 -7.65 3.58 11.02
N ARG A 248 -7.17 2.39 11.40
CA ARG A 248 -7.94 1.14 11.35
C ARG A 248 -8.80 0.90 12.60
N GLY A 249 -8.73 1.77 13.62
CA GLY A 249 -9.42 1.59 14.89
C GLY A 249 -8.89 0.40 15.72
N VAL A 250 -7.67 -0.06 15.44
CA VAL A 250 -7.03 -1.17 16.17
C VAL A 250 -6.59 -0.73 17.57
N ILE A 251 -6.22 0.54 17.73
CA ILE A 251 -5.86 1.17 18.99
C ILE A 251 -6.57 2.53 19.10
N SER A 252 -6.69 3.05 20.32
CA SER A 252 -7.27 4.36 20.64
C SER A 252 -6.18 5.38 20.99
N PHE A 253 -6.49 6.67 20.88
CA PHE A 253 -5.60 7.76 21.31
C PHE A 253 -5.28 7.74 22.81
N THR A 254 -6.16 7.16 23.61
CA THR A 254 -5.97 7.04 25.06
C THR A 254 -5.09 5.85 25.44
N ASP A 255 -4.71 5.00 24.49
CA ASP A 255 -3.95 3.79 24.77
C ASP A 255 -2.46 4.10 25.00
N ARG A 256 -1.85 3.30 25.87
CA ARG A 256 -0.39 3.14 25.91
C ARG A 256 -0.01 1.83 25.24
N ILE A 257 1.08 1.86 24.48
CA ILE A 257 1.53 0.72 23.69
C ILE A 257 2.98 0.40 24.04
N CYS A 258 3.26 -0.88 24.26
CA CYS A 258 4.63 -1.38 24.36
C CYS A 258 5.10 -1.86 22.99
N CYS A 259 6.08 -1.20 22.39
CA CYS A 259 6.68 -1.57 21.13
C CYS A 259 7.93 -2.43 21.35
N LEU A 260 8.02 -3.56 20.65
CA LEU A 260 9.17 -4.45 20.62
C LEU A 260 9.74 -4.48 19.19
N ASP A 261 10.98 -4.01 19.04
CA ASP A 261 11.62 -3.76 17.75
C ASP A 261 13.11 -4.17 17.76
N GLY A 262 13.72 -4.17 16.58
CA GLY A 262 15.10 -4.52 16.31
C GLY A 262 15.59 -3.88 15.02
N MET A 263 16.88 -3.92 14.74
CA MET A 263 17.36 -3.50 13.41
C MET A 263 16.73 -4.38 12.31
N THR A 264 16.27 -3.77 11.22
CA THR A 264 15.66 -4.50 10.10
C THR A 264 16.61 -5.58 9.57
N GLY A 265 16.11 -6.82 9.46
CA GLY A 265 16.88 -7.97 8.99
C GLY A 265 17.98 -8.50 9.94
N SER A 266 18.10 -7.96 11.16
CA SER A 266 19.09 -8.42 12.14
C SER A 266 18.75 -9.78 12.77
N ASN A 267 17.50 -10.23 12.65
CA ASN A 267 16.93 -11.40 13.32
C ASN A 267 17.01 -11.34 14.87
N GLN A 268 17.19 -10.15 15.44
CA GLN A 268 17.32 -9.96 16.88
C GLN A 268 16.56 -8.72 17.36
N PHE A 269 15.70 -8.91 18.36
CA PHE A 269 15.13 -7.78 19.10
C PHE A 269 16.19 -7.14 19.99
N ASP A 270 16.27 -5.82 19.95
CA ASP A 270 17.21 -5.04 20.74
C ASP A 270 16.58 -3.80 21.38
N THR A 271 15.33 -3.48 21.03
CA THR A 271 14.66 -2.24 21.39
C THR A 271 13.28 -2.53 21.99
N LEU A 272 13.00 -1.90 23.13
CA LEU A 272 11.71 -1.92 23.81
C LEU A 272 11.35 -0.48 24.16
N VAL A 273 10.18 -0.02 23.71
CA VAL A 273 9.71 1.36 23.90
C VAL A 273 8.27 1.34 24.42
N VAL A 274 7.97 2.16 25.42
CA VAL A 274 6.59 2.45 25.83
C VAL A 274 6.18 3.79 25.24
N VAL A 275 5.06 3.81 24.54
CA VAL A 275 4.52 4.98 23.86
C VAL A 275 3.18 5.33 24.47
N ASP A 276 3.06 6.57 24.93
CA ASP A 276 1.80 7.19 25.29
C ASP A 276 1.27 7.91 24.04
N ILE A 277 0.21 7.38 23.44
CA ILE A 277 -0.27 7.86 22.13
C ILE A 277 -0.79 9.30 22.25
N GLU A 278 -1.52 9.61 23.32
CA GLU A 278 -2.06 10.95 23.55
C GLU A 278 -0.94 11.98 23.59
N ARG A 279 0.17 11.67 24.29
CA ARG A 279 1.35 12.56 24.35
C ARG A 279 2.10 12.64 23.03
N GLU A 280 2.32 11.51 22.36
CA GLU A 280 3.09 11.47 21.11
C GLU A 280 2.35 12.15 19.96
N PHE A 281 1.02 12.07 19.94
CA PHE A 281 0.15 12.64 18.90
C PHE A 281 -0.62 13.88 19.38
N GLN A 282 -0.25 14.46 20.53
CA GLN A 282 -0.93 15.59 21.18
C GLN A 282 -1.14 16.77 20.23
N THR A 283 -0.16 17.01 19.36
CA THR A 283 -0.21 18.09 18.37
C THR A 283 -1.36 17.91 17.38
N LEU A 284 -1.65 16.68 16.93
CA LEU A 284 -2.77 16.41 16.03
C LEU A 284 -4.15 16.49 16.71
N LEU A 285 -4.18 16.36 18.03
CA LEU A 285 -5.41 16.36 18.84
C LEU A 285 -5.81 17.74 19.36
N ALA A 286 -5.02 18.79 19.09
CA ALA A 286 -5.25 20.14 19.59
C ALA A 286 -6.56 20.74 19.02
N GLY A 287 -7.70 20.48 19.65
CA GLY A 287 -8.96 21.12 19.29
C GLY A 287 -10.22 20.36 19.68
N GLN A 288 -10.59 19.31 18.94
CA GLN A 288 -11.84 18.53 19.12
C GLN A 288 -11.76 17.14 18.46
N THR A 289 -12.51 16.19 19.04
CA THR A 289 -12.76 14.79 18.65
C THR A 289 -11.54 13.88 18.46
N SER A 290 -11.70 12.66 18.96
CA SER A 290 -10.80 11.49 18.88
C SER A 290 -10.55 10.97 17.45
N ASP A 291 -10.92 11.73 16.42
CA ASP A 291 -10.94 11.26 15.03
C ASP A 291 -9.76 11.87 14.26
N LEU A 292 -8.72 11.05 14.09
CA LEU A 292 -7.55 11.34 13.26
C LEU A 292 -7.93 11.62 11.80
N LEU A 293 -8.96 10.91 11.34
CA LEU A 293 -9.34 10.72 9.96
C LEU A 293 -10.65 11.48 9.70
N PRO A 294 -10.74 12.30 8.65
CA PRO A 294 -12.03 12.82 8.19
C PRO A 294 -13.00 11.67 7.88
N GLU A 295 -14.29 11.84 8.16
CA GLU A 295 -15.31 10.79 7.99
C GLU A 295 -15.41 10.28 6.53
N ASP A 296 -15.09 11.12 5.55
CA ASP A 296 -15.13 10.78 4.13
C ASP A 296 -13.86 10.05 3.65
N VAL A 297 -12.78 10.04 4.45
CA VAL A 297 -11.48 9.46 4.09
C VAL A 297 -11.37 8.02 4.55
N LYS A 298 -11.24 7.11 3.59
CA LYS A 298 -11.00 5.69 3.88
C LYS A 298 -9.57 5.46 4.38
N PRO A 299 -9.35 4.61 5.41
CA PRO A 299 -8.02 4.30 5.92
C PRO A 299 -7.04 3.83 4.85
N GLU A 300 -7.48 2.94 3.95
CA GLU A 300 -6.64 2.41 2.88
C GLU A 300 -6.16 3.49 1.89
N VAL A 301 -6.91 4.57 1.72
CA VAL A 301 -6.53 5.69 0.86
C VAL A 301 -5.41 6.49 1.52
N LEU A 302 -5.54 6.82 2.81
CA LEU A 302 -4.48 7.51 3.54
C LEU A 302 -3.20 6.67 3.57
N GLU A 303 -3.31 5.38 3.88
CA GLU A 303 -2.19 4.43 3.86
C GLU A 303 -1.48 4.44 2.51
N ARG A 304 -2.24 4.42 1.40
CA ARG A 304 -1.68 4.43 0.05
C ARG A 304 -0.99 5.76 -0.28
N VAL A 305 -1.59 6.90 0.07
CA VAL A 305 -0.99 8.21 -0.18
C VAL A 305 0.31 8.38 0.61
N ILE A 306 0.37 7.94 1.88
CA ILE A 306 1.60 7.95 2.67
C ILE A 306 2.67 7.05 2.03
N ALA A 307 2.29 5.86 1.56
CA ALA A 307 3.22 4.96 0.89
C ALA A 307 3.81 5.61 -0.37
N VAL A 308 2.97 6.19 -1.23
CA VAL A 308 3.42 6.90 -2.45
C VAL A 308 4.29 8.11 -2.11
N ALA A 309 3.90 8.92 -1.12
CA ALA A 309 4.69 10.06 -0.66
C ALA A 309 6.08 9.63 -0.15
N THR A 310 6.16 8.48 0.51
CA THR A 310 7.43 7.95 1.02
C THR A 310 8.29 7.34 -0.11
N GLU A 311 7.67 6.68 -1.10
CA GLU A 311 8.35 6.23 -2.32
C GLU A 311 8.96 7.42 -3.07
N LEU A 312 8.20 8.51 -3.26
CA LEU A 312 8.69 9.76 -3.86
C LEU A 312 9.82 10.42 -3.07
N ALA A 313 9.80 10.31 -1.74
CA ALA A 313 10.85 10.84 -0.90
C ALA A 313 12.18 10.08 -1.05
N VAL A 314 12.12 8.76 -1.29
CA VAL A 314 13.31 7.90 -1.32
C VAL A 314 13.84 7.66 -2.72
N GLU A 315 12.98 7.23 -3.63
CA GLU A 315 13.31 6.93 -5.02
C GLU A 315 13.26 8.19 -5.88
N GLY A 316 12.29 9.06 -5.58
CA GLY A 316 12.01 10.26 -6.36
C GLY A 316 11.74 9.95 -7.84
N ARG A 317 12.24 10.82 -8.72
CA ARG A 317 12.21 10.64 -10.17
C ARG A 317 13.64 10.63 -10.67
N GLU A 318 13.99 9.64 -11.49
CA GLU A 318 15.36 9.51 -12.05
C GLU A 318 16.44 9.53 -10.95
N GLY A 319 16.12 9.01 -9.76
CA GLY A 319 17.01 8.96 -8.60
C GLY A 319 17.14 10.28 -7.82
N ARG A 320 16.31 11.30 -8.09
CA ARG A 320 16.30 12.58 -7.36
C ARG A 320 14.98 12.78 -6.61
N PRO A 321 15.03 13.14 -5.31
CA PRO A 321 13.82 13.42 -4.54
C PRO A 321 12.92 14.47 -5.20
N VAL A 322 11.61 14.18 -5.25
CA VAL A 322 10.62 15.11 -5.81
C VAL A 322 9.74 15.63 -4.68
N GLY A 323 9.68 16.96 -4.56
CA GLY A 323 8.79 17.60 -3.61
C GLY A 323 7.36 17.58 -4.12
N CYS A 324 6.41 17.14 -3.30
CA CYS A 324 5.03 16.93 -3.71
C CYS A 324 4.06 17.34 -2.60
N LEU A 325 2.82 17.68 -2.96
CA LEU A 325 1.72 17.96 -2.03
C LEU A 325 0.50 17.14 -2.43
N PHE A 326 -0.02 16.36 -1.50
CA PHE A 326 -1.28 15.65 -1.61
C PHE A 326 -2.30 16.27 -0.66
N VAL A 327 -3.53 16.47 -1.13
CA VAL A 327 -4.68 16.90 -0.31
C VAL A 327 -5.76 15.84 -0.44
N VAL A 328 -6.21 15.29 0.69
CA VAL A 328 -7.10 14.12 0.75
C VAL A 328 -8.36 14.45 1.55
N GLY A 329 -9.52 14.26 0.94
CA GLY A 329 -10.83 14.45 1.57
C GLY A 329 -11.38 15.88 1.47
N ASP A 330 -12.61 16.06 1.94
CA ASP A 330 -13.39 17.31 1.91
C ASP A 330 -13.42 17.98 0.52
N ASN A 331 -13.67 17.17 -0.51
CA ASN A 331 -13.46 17.56 -1.90
C ASN A 331 -14.28 18.79 -2.32
N GLU A 332 -15.52 18.93 -1.82
CA GLU A 332 -16.39 20.07 -2.11
C GLU A 332 -15.80 21.37 -1.55
N LYS A 333 -15.34 21.36 -0.31
CA LYS A 333 -14.75 22.54 0.32
C LYS A 333 -13.39 22.86 -0.31
N VAL A 334 -12.54 21.85 -0.51
CA VAL A 334 -11.23 22.00 -1.14
C VAL A 334 -11.37 22.59 -2.55
N ALA A 335 -12.37 22.17 -3.34
CA ALA A 335 -12.62 22.71 -4.69
C ALA A 335 -12.78 24.24 -4.72
N SER A 336 -13.31 24.85 -3.65
CA SER A 336 -13.47 26.31 -3.54
C SER A 336 -12.18 27.08 -3.27
N PHE A 337 -11.10 26.38 -2.87
CA PHE A 337 -9.80 26.94 -2.54
C PHE A 337 -8.68 26.55 -3.52
N ILE A 338 -9.02 25.93 -4.66
CA ILE A 338 -8.03 25.50 -5.64
C ILE A 338 -8.24 26.14 -7.01
N LYS A 339 -7.13 26.36 -7.72
CA LYS A 339 -7.13 26.71 -9.14
C LYS A 339 -6.13 25.87 -9.91
N PRO A 340 -6.47 25.35 -11.11
CA PRO A 340 -5.50 24.63 -11.93
C PRO A 340 -4.34 25.55 -12.35
N LEU A 341 -3.09 25.11 -12.13
CA LEU A 341 -1.89 25.75 -12.71
C LEU A 341 -1.61 25.24 -14.12
N VAL A 342 -1.99 23.98 -14.36
CA VAL A 342 -1.85 23.29 -15.63
C VAL A 342 -3.17 22.61 -16.00
N LEU A 343 -3.28 22.15 -17.24
CA LEU A 343 -4.39 21.28 -17.64
C LEU A 343 -4.37 20.01 -16.78
N ASN A 344 -5.55 19.63 -16.30
CA ASN A 344 -5.68 18.47 -15.42
C ASN A 344 -5.45 17.16 -16.20
N PRO A 345 -4.38 16.40 -15.92
CA PRO A 345 -4.10 15.17 -16.65
C PRO A 345 -5.04 14.02 -16.29
N PHE A 346 -5.83 14.14 -15.21
CA PHE A 346 -6.79 13.12 -14.78
C PHE A 346 -8.20 13.33 -15.34
N PHE A 347 -8.43 14.45 -16.05
CA PHE A 347 -9.74 14.75 -16.63
C PHE A 347 -10.07 13.80 -17.79
N GLY A 348 -11.29 13.28 -17.82
CA GLY A 348 -11.80 12.40 -18.89
C GLY A 348 -11.56 10.90 -18.68
N TYR A 349 -10.76 10.51 -17.69
CA TYR A 349 -10.55 9.11 -17.31
C TYR A 349 -11.59 8.62 -16.30
N LYS A 350 -11.90 7.32 -16.32
CA LYS A 350 -12.85 6.75 -15.37
C LYS A 350 -12.29 6.83 -13.95
N GLU A 351 -13.18 7.02 -12.97
CA GLU A 351 -12.79 7.10 -11.55
C GLU A 351 -11.93 5.91 -11.09
N GLU A 352 -12.23 4.72 -11.58
CA GLU A 352 -11.48 3.50 -11.27
C GLU A 352 -10.06 3.48 -11.84
N GLU A 353 -9.85 4.09 -13.00
CA GLU A 353 -8.54 4.16 -13.65
C GLU A 353 -7.66 5.18 -12.92
N ARG A 354 -8.24 6.29 -12.46
CA ARG A 354 -7.57 7.38 -11.72
C ARG A 354 -7.67 7.26 -10.19
N ASN A 355 -7.94 6.07 -9.66
CA ASN A 355 -7.95 5.87 -8.21
C ASN A 355 -6.52 5.58 -7.69
N ILE A 356 -6.10 6.20 -6.59
CA ILE A 356 -4.76 6.02 -6.01
C ILE A 356 -4.49 4.58 -5.52
N LEU A 357 -5.56 3.82 -5.22
CA LEU A 357 -5.48 2.40 -4.88
C LEU A 357 -5.19 1.51 -6.10
N ASN A 358 -5.34 2.04 -7.31
CA ASN A 358 -4.97 1.34 -8.53
C ASN A 358 -3.43 1.19 -8.59
N PRO A 359 -2.85 -0.02 -8.62
CA PRO A 359 -1.40 -0.21 -8.63
C PRO A 359 -0.69 0.27 -9.91
N PHE A 360 -1.45 0.56 -10.97
CA PHE A 360 -0.94 1.16 -12.21
C PHE A 360 -0.77 2.68 -12.10
N MET A 361 -1.22 3.27 -11.00
CA MET A 361 -1.16 4.72 -10.76
C MET A 361 0.23 5.20 -10.31
N ASP A 362 1.11 4.27 -9.94
CA ASP A 362 2.41 4.57 -9.31
C ASP A 362 3.28 5.45 -10.20
N GLU A 363 3.49 5.01 -11.44
CA GLU A 363 4.30 5.76 -12.41
C GLU A 363 3.61 7.04 -12.86
N THR A 364 2.29 7.03 -13.00
CA THR A 364 1.52 8.25 -13.33
C THR A 364 1.66 9.32 -12.26
N VAL A 365 1.54 8.96 -10.99
CA VAL A 365 1.71 9.89 -9.87
C VAL A 365 3.16 10.34 -9.75
N LYS A 366 4.13 9.43 -9.94
CA LYS A 366 5.55 9.79 -10.00
C LYS A 366 5.85 10.79 -11.10
N GLU A 367 5.36 10.55 -12.31
CA GLU A 367 5.56 11.45 -13.45
C GLU A 367 4.98 12.84 -13.18
N PHE A 368 3.71 12.89 -12.75
CA PHE A 368 3.03 14.16 -12.47
C PHE A 368 3.45 14.84 -11.17
N SER A 369 4.18 14.16 -10.28
CA SER A 369 4.71 14.76 -9.04
C SER A 369 5.75 15.86 -9.30
N SER A 370 6.37 15.86 -10.47
CA SER A 370 7.29 16.91 -10.90
C SER A 370 6.60 18.23 -11.27
N ILE A 371 5.27 18.21 -11.47
CA ILE A 371 4.50 19.41 -11.80
C ILE A 371 4.29 20.25 -10.54
N ASP A 372 4.26 21.57 -10.70
CA ASP A 372 3.96 22.46 -9.59
C ASP A 372 2.47 22.41 -9.19
N GLY A 373 2.20 22.57 -7.90
CA GLY A 373 0.87 22.43 -7.32
C GLY A 373 0.65 21.12 -6.54
N ALA A 374 -0.61 20.88 -6.18
CA ALA A 374 -1.05 19.75 -5.38
C ALA A 374 -1.79 18.70 -6.22
N PHE A 375 -1.71 17.45 -5.76
CA PHE A 375 -2.70 16.42 -6.08
C PHE A 375 -3.91 16.59 -5.16
N ILE A 376 -5.10 16.59 -5.74
CA ILE A 376 -6.37 16.63 -5.02
C ILE A 376 -7.01 15.25 -5.13
N ILE A 377 -7.24 14.60 -3.98
CA ILE A 377 -7.68 13.21 -3.89
C ILE A 377 -8.94 13.17 -3.02
N ARG A 378 -10.00 12.56 -3.53
CA ARG A 378 -11.20 12.29 -2.73
C ARG A 378 -10.92 11.26 -1.64
N GLY A 379 -11.73 11.27 -0.59
CA GLY A 379 -11.58 10.32 0.51
C GLY A 379 -11.78 8.84 0.13
N ASP A 380 -12.40 8.56 -1.02
CA ASP A 380 -12.51 7.22 -1.61
C ASP A 380 -11.36 6.82 -2.56
N GLY A 381 -10.37 7.71 -2.72
CA GLY A 381 -9.13 7.46 -3.45
C GLY A 381 -9.10 7.97 -4.88
N VAL A 382 -10.19 8.53 -5.42
CA VAL A 382 -10.20 9.09 -6.77
C VAL A 382 -9.32 10.33 -6.83
N VAL A 383 -8.32 10.36 -7.72
CA VAL A 383 -7.50 11.53 -7.98
C VAL A 383 -8.30 12.48 -8.88
N GLU A 384 -8.71 13.62 -8.32
CA GLU A 384 -9.49 14.63 -9.03
C GLU A 384 -8.62 15.51 -9.90
N SER A 385 -7.44 15.92 -9.41
CA SER A 385 -6.51 16.72 -10.19
C SER A 385 -5.06 16.54 -9.74
N ALA A 386 -4.14 16.90 -10.64
CA ALA A 386 -2.76 17.22 -10.33
C ALA A 386 -2.42 18.63 -10.84
N GLY A 387 -1.47 19.27 -10.17
CA GLY A 387 -1.04 20.62 -10.49
C GLY A 387 -2.04 21.71 -10.11
N SER A 388 -2.71 21.54 -8.97
CA SER A 388 -3.65 22.54 -8.44
C SER A 388 -2.97 23.49 -7.45
N LEU A 389 -3.07 24.79 -7.70
CA LEU A 389 -2.65 25.83 -6.75
C LEU A 389 -3.65 25.93 -5.61
N ILE A 390 -3.15 25.89 -4.38
CA ILE A 390 -3.94 26.15 -3.18
C ILE A 390 -3.99 27.67 -2.91
N GLN A 391 -5.21 28.21 -2.76
CA GLN A 391 -5.50 29.62 -2.51
C GLN A 391 -6.16 29.82 -1.13
N ALA A 392 -5.49 29.37 -0.07
CA ALA A 392 -5.98 29.45 1.32
C ALA A 392 -5.20 30.48 2.18
N THR A 393 -4.82 31.62 1.61
CA THR A 393 -3.79 32.53 2.14
C THR A 393 -4.12 33.25 3.45
N ASP A 394 -5.40 33.32 3.86
CA ASP A 394 -5.85 34.22 4.93
C ASP A 394 -6.13 33.50 6.27
N SER A 395 -5.47 32.36 6.50
CA SER A 395 -5.72 31.51 7.67
C SER A 395 -4.61 31.69 8.71
N ASP A 396 -4.96 31.96 9.97
CA ASP A 396 -4.00 32.00 11.08
C ASP A 396 -3.49 30.58 11.38
N TYR A 397 -2.24 30.28 11.00
CA TYR A 397 -1.56 29.05 11.39
C TYR A 397 -0.09 29.32 11.74
N SER A 398 0.45 28.58 12.71
CA SER A 398 1.86 28.69 13.11
C SER A 398 2.67 27.58 12.46
N LEU A 399 3.50 27.92 11.47
CA LEU A 399 4.51 27.00 10.93
C LEU A 399 5.90 27.28 11.50
N PRO A 400 6.67 26.23 11.83
CA PRO A 400 8.10 26.38 12.10
C PRO A 400 8.83 27.08 10.95
N SER A 401 9.86 27.85 11.27
CA SER A 401 10.72 28.48 10.27
C SER A 401 11.49 27.44 9.44
N GLY A 402 11.79 27.76 8.19
CA GLY A 402 12.53 26.87 7.27
C GLY A 402 11.67 25.90 6.46
N LEU A 403 10.34 26.05 6.46
CA LEU A 403 9.41 25.29 5.64
C LEU A 403 9.05 26.06 4.35
N GLY A 404 8.98 25.35 3.22
CA GLY A 404 8.72 25.95 1.89
C GLY A 404 7.23 26.17 1.57
N SER A 405 6.94 26.74 0.40
CA SER A 405 5.58 27.10 -0.06
C SER A 405 4.56 25.96 0.00
N ARG A 406 4.96 24.72 -0.34
CA ARG A 406 4.07 23.54 -0.23
C ARG A 406 3.64 23.23 1.21
N HIS A 407 4.48 23.50 2.21
CA HIS A 407 4.14 23.30 3.62
C HIS A 407 3.15 24.38 4.08
N ALA A 408 3.37 25.63 3.67
CA ALA A 408 2.44 26.74 3.90
C ALA A 408 1.05 26.44 3.31
N ALA A 409 1.02 26.00 2.05
CA ALA A 409 -0.20 25.58 1.37
C ALA A 409 -0.91 24.42 2.09
N ALA A 410 -0.16 23.39 2.51
CA ALA A 410 -0.70 22.23 3.23
C ALA A 410 -1.31 22.62 4.59
N ALA A 411 -0.61 23.46 5.36
CA ALA A 411 -1.13 23.94 6.63
C ALA A 411 -2.42 24.75 6.41
N ALA A 412 -2.38 25.71 5.49
CA ALA A 412 -3.50 26.58 5.16
C ALA A 412 -4.75 25.80 4.74
N ILE A 413 -4.65 24.89 3.75
CA ILE A 413 -5.83 24.14 3.27
C ILE A 413 -6.40 23.23 4.36
N SER A 414 -5.54 22.66 5.21
CA SER A 414 -5.97 21.80 6.31
C SER A 414 -6.65 22.56 7.46
N VAL A 415 -6.53 23.89 7.52
CA VAL A 415 -7.26 24.75 8.48
C VAL A 415 -8.65 25.09 7.96
N VAL A 416 -8.76 25.44 6.67
CA VAL A 416 -10.03 25.93 6.08
C VAL A 416 -10.96 24.82 5.59
N SER A 417 -10.49 23.59 5.59
CA SER A 417 -11.24 22.40 5.18
C SER A 417 -10.97 21.23 6.12
N ASN A 418 -11.87 20.26 6.12
CA ASN A 418 -11.74 19.03 6.88
C ASN A 418 -10.84 17.99 6.19
N CYS A 419 -9.88 18.41 5.36
CA CYS A 419 -8.96 17.49 4.66
C CYS A 419 -7.77 17.04 5.52
N ILE A 420 -7.01 16.08 4.99
CA ILE A 420 -5.62 15.78 5.37
C ILE A 420 -4.70 16.25 4.26
N SER A 421 -3.55 16.84 4.58
CA SER A 421 -2.53 17.16 3.58
C SER A 421 -1.21 16.46 3.88
N ILE A 422 -0.56 15.91 2.86
CA ILE A 422 0.73 15.23 2.98
C ILE A 422 1.74 15.93 2.07
N VAL A 423 2.87 16.34 2.65
CA VAL A 423 3.93 17.05 1.94
C VAL A 423 5.18 16.19 1.90
N VAL A 424 5.78 16.09 0.73
CA VAL A 424 7.15 15.60 0.52
C VAL A 424 8.06 16.81 0.30
N SER A 425 9.07 16.97 1.15
CA SER A 425 10.07 18.02 1.00
C SER A 425 11.11 17.64 -0.06
N SER A 426 11.30 18.47 -1.08
CA SER A 426 12.34 18.25 -2.09
C SER A 426 13.76 18.39 -1.53
N SER A 427 13.97 19.26 -0.54
CA SER A 427 15.30 19.54 0.02
C SER A 427 15.73 18.55 1.08
N THR A 428 14.78 18.02 1.87
CA THR A 428 15.09 17.15 3.01
C THR A 428 14.54 15.74 2.85
N SER A 429 13.78 15.46 1.79
CA SER A 429 13.05 14.18 1.62
C SER A 429 12.14 13.83 2.80
N GLN A 430 11.83 14.80 3.66
CA GLN A 430 10.94 14.60 4.80
C GLN A 430 9.49 14.55 4.30
N VAL A 431 8.76 13.55 4.76
CA VAL A 431 7.32 13.41 4.58
C VAL A 431 6.65 13.91 5.85
N SER A 432 5.72 14.83 5.70
CA SER A 432 4.97 15.44 6.81
C SER A 432 3.48 15.39 6.52
N LEU A 433 2.69 15.04 7.53
CA LEU A 433 1.23 15.11 7.50
C LEU A 433 0.78 16.42 8.16
N PHE A 434 -0.23 17.06 7.58
CA PHE A 434 -0.86 18.27 8.09
C PHE A 434 -2.35 18.01 8.31
N ARG A 435 -2.82 18.43 9.48
CA ARG A 435 -4.21 18.36 9.87
C ARG A 435 -4.56 19.57 10.73
N ARG A 436 -5.61 20.33 10.37
CA ARG A 436 -6.03 21.51 11.13
C ARG A 436 -4.89 22.50 11.38
N GLY A 437 -4.00 22.65 10.39
CA GLY A 437 -2.81 23.52 10.47
C GLY A 437 -1.64 22.92 11.24
N VAL A 438 -1.81 21.76 11.90
CA VAL A 438 -0.75 21.14 12.70
C VAL A 438 0.04 20.13 11.89
N MET A 439 1.37 20.23 11.97
CA MET A 439 2.32 19.37 11.28
C MET A 439 2.76 18.19 12.14
N LEU A 440 2.67 16.97 11.61
CA LEU A 440 3.30 15.76 12.13
C LEU A 440 4.33 15.25 11.11
N PRO A 441 5.63 15.29 11.42
CA PRO A 441 6.65 14.63 10.62
C PRO A 441 6.49 13.11 10.66
N LEU A 442 6.27 12.48 9.52
CA LEU A 442 6.17 11.02 9.37
C LEU A 442 7.54 10.37 9.15
N THR A 443 8.44 11.08 8.46
CA THR A 443 9.84 10.66 8.27
C THR A 443 10.80 11.72 8.79
N GLU A 444 12.07 11.36 8.89
CA GLU A 444 13.13 12.30 9.25
C GLU A 444 13.66 13.07 8.04
N LYS A 445 14.34 14.18 8.33
CA LYS A 445 15.09 14.93 7.31
C LYS A 445 16.32 14.12 6.91
N ARG A 446 16.44 13.75 5.64
CA ARG A 446 17.73 13.36 5.05
C ARG A 446 18.61 14.62 4.98
N ARG A 447 19.83 14.49 5.53
CA ARG A 447 20.88 15.51 5.43
C ARG A 447 21.61 15.41 4.11
#